data_AF-A0A9J6DXD9-F1
#
_entry.id   AF-A0A9J6DXD9-F1
#
_cell.length_a   1.000
_cell.length_b   1.000
_cell.length_c   1.000
_cell.angle_alpha   90.00
_cell.angle_beta   90.00
_cell.angle_gamma   90.00
#
_symmetry.space_group_name_H-M   'P 1'
#
loop_
_entity.id
_entity.type
_entity.pdbx_description
1 polymer ?
#
loop_
_entity_poly.entity_id
_entity_poly.type
_entity_poly.pdbx_seq_one_letter_code
_entity_poly.pdbx_strand_id
1 'polypeptide(L)'
;MRNVCTTAALMRYDNPQECLKKSYQEDMGANLGALNEMAALADFVGLLPAYRAFVSTASAQRLKGLEWMTEEQLFFVAFCYQQCENVGDQRSSTAPFRCNVPLKHTPQFSDAFNCSTGSPMVSPERCTFWDEDWSRSAALIQTKSLSSHLGAPRPSHY
;
A
#
# COMPACT_ATOMS: atom_id res chain seq x y z
N MET A 1 -9.25 12.42 27.96
CA MET A 1 -9.43 12.52 26.49
C MET A 1 -10.93 12.56 26.20
N ARG A 2 -11.39 13.38 25.25
CA ARG A 2 -12.81 13.42 24.84
C ARG A 2 -13.00 12.49 23.64
N ASN A 3 -14.11 11.76 23.61
CA ASN A 3 -14.46 10.93 22.45
C ASN A 3 -15.01 11.82 21.34
N VAL A 4 -14.32 11.84 20.19
CA VAL A 4 -14.70 12.60 19.00
C VAL A 4 -15.34 11.72 17.91
N CYS A 5 -15.38 10.40 18.11
CA CYS A 5 -15.89 9.42 17.15
C CYS A 5 -17.29 8.93 17.54
N THR A 6 -18.16 8.71 16.55
CA THR A 6 -19.44 8.02 16.76
C THR A 6 -19.23 6.51 16.88
N THR A 7 -20.16 5.80 17.51
CA THR A 7 -20.09 4.32 17.62
C THR A 7 -20.01 3.67 16.24
N ALA A 8 -20.73 4.19 15.25
CA ALA A 8 -20.67 3.69 13.88
C ALA A 8 -19.29 3.90 13.23
N ALA A 9 -18.63 5.03 13.51
CA ALA A 9 -17.27 5.28 13.03
C ALA A 9 -16.24 4.34 13.69
N LEU A 10 -16.41 4.05 14.98
CA LEU A 10 -15.57 3.09 15.69
C LEU A 10 -15.72 1.67 15.11
N MET A 11 -16.95 1.19 14.87
CA MET A 11 -17.15 -0.14 14.27
C MET A 11 -16.53 -0.28 12.86
N ARG A 12 -16.57 0.77 12.04
CA ARG A 12 -15.90 0.77 10.72
C ARG A 12 -14.38 0.69 10.82
N TYR A 13 -13.81 1.15 11.94
CA TYR A 13 -12.38 1.13 12.19
C TYR A 13 -11.92 -0.20 12.85
N ASP A 14 -12.71 -0.73 13.78
CA ASP A 14 -12.36 -1.94 14.52
C ASP A 14 -12.33 -3.19 13.63
N ASN A 15 -13.29 -3.32 12.71
CA ASN A 15 -13.37 -4.51 11.84
C ASN A 15 -12.12 -4.73 10.96
N PRO A 16 -11.62 -3.72 10.22
CA PRO A 16 -10.37 -3.86 9.46
C PRO A 16 -9.13 -4.06 10.34
N GLN A 17 -9.11 -3.50 11.55
CA GLN A 17 -8.00 -3.68 12.49
C GLN A 17 -7.92 -5.13 12.98
N GLU A 18 -9.03 -5.72 13.38
CA GLU A 18 -9.07 -7.13 13.82
C GLU A 18 -8.76 -8.09 12.65
N CYS A 19 -9.23 -7.78 11.44
CA CYS A 19 -8.85 -8.51 10.22
C CYS A 19 -7.33 -8.52 10.04
N LEU A 20 -6.70 -7.34 10.13
CA LEU A 20 -5.25 -7.21 9.94
C LEU A 20 -4.48 -7.98 11.02
N LYS A 21 -4.86 -7.83 12.30
CA LYS A 21 -4.22 -8.56 13.42
C LYS A 21 -4.24 -10.06 13.20
N LYS A 22 -5.38 -10.60 12.78
CA LYS A 22 -5.52 -12.03 12.47
C LYS A 22 -4.56 -12.45 11.35
N SER A 23 -4.44 -11.67 10.27
CA SER A 23 -3.50 -12.00 9.20
C SER A 23 -2.05 -11.97 9.66
N TYR A 24 -1.66 -11.06 10.56
CA TYR A 24 -0.31 -11.07 11.14
C TYR A 24 -0.09 -12.31 12.01
N GLN A 25 -1.07 -12.67 12.84
CA GLN A 25 -0.98 -13.85 13.69
C GLN A 25 -0.81 -15.13 12.86
N GLU A 26 -1.55 -15.25 11.74
CA GLU A 26 -1.45 -16.39 10.83
C GLU A 26 -0.07 -16.49 10.17
N ASP A 27 0.47 -15.39 9.66
CA ASP A 27 1.76 -15.40 8.95
C ASP A 27 2.94 -15.53 9.92
N MET A 28 2.86 -14.92 11.11
CA MET A 28 3.93 -14.96 12.12
C MET A 28 3.91 -16.21 12.99
N GLY A 29 2.76 -16.88 13.11
CA GLY A 29 2.53 -17.94 14.10
C GLY A 29 2.54 -17.44 15.56
N ALA A 30 2.47 -16.12 15.77
CA ALA A 30 2.48 -15.46 17.08
C ALA A 30 1.77 -14.11 17.01
N ASN A 31 1.30 -13.63 18.16
CA ASN A 31 0.70 -12.29 18.26
C ASN A 31 1.77 -11.20 18.19
N LEU A 32 1.43 -10.09 17.55
CA LEU A 32 2.23 -8.87 17.62
C LEU A 32 2.23 -8.33 19.07
N GLY A 33 3.39 -7.83 19.50
CA GLY A 33 3.44 -6.96 20.68
C GLY A 33 2.79 -5.62 20.37
N ALA A 34 2.25 -4.93 21.39
CA ALA A 34 1.45 -3.71 21.21
C ALA A 34 2.14 -2.60 20.38
N LEU A 35 3.45 -2.40 20.55
CA LEU A 35 4.19 -1.42 19.74
C LEU A 35 4.24 -1.81 18.26
N ASN A 36 4.45 -3.09 17.97
CA ASN A 36 4.50 -3.61 16.60
C ASN A 36 3.11 -3.66 15.98
N GLU A 37 2.06 -3.88 16.76
CA GLU A 37 0.67 -3.79 16.31
C GLU A 37 0.34 -2.39 15.79
N MET A 38 0.71 -1.34 16.54
CA MET A 38 0.49 0.04 16.11
C MET A 38 1.30 0.40 14.87
N ALA A 39 2.54 -0.08 14.77
CA ALA A 39 3.40 0.13 13.60
C ALA A 39 2.85 -0.60 12.36
N ALA A 40 2.46 -1.86 12.50
CA ALA A 40 1.83 -2.65 11.44
C ALA A 40 0.54 -2.02 10.93
N LEU A 41 -0.30 -1.52 11.85
CA LEU A 41 -1.50 -0.77 11.51
C LEU A 41 -1.16 0.49 10.71
N ALA A 42 -0.17 1.27 11.17
CA ALA A 42 0.28 2.48 10.50
C ALA A 42 0.82 2.20 9.08
N ASP A 43 1.61 1.14 8.90
CA ASP A 43 2.10 0.72 7.59
C ASP A 43 0.94 0.42 6.64
N PHE A 44 -0.05 -0.34 7.12
CA PHE A 44 -1.17 -0.76 6.29
C PHE A 44 -2.09 0.39 5.90
N VAL A 45 -2.52 1.21 6.87
CA VAL A 45 -3.40 2.35 6.58
C VAL A 45 -2.70 3.41 5.73
N GLY A 46 -1.38 3.57 5.87
CA GLY A 46 -0.59 4.54 5.11
C GLY A 46 -0.28 4.12 3.67
N LEU A 47 -0.22 2.81 3.38
CA LEU A 47 0.18 2.26 2.09
C LEU A 47 -0.69 2.75 0.92
N LEU A 48 -2.01 2.59 1.01
CA LEU A 48 -2.90 2.91 -0.10
C LEU A 48 -2.99 4.42 -0.40
N PRO A 49 -3.11 5.33 0.60
CA PRO A 49 -3.01 6.76 0.35
C PRO A 49 -1.67 7.17 -0.28
N ALA A 50 -0.55 6.61 0.18
CA ALA A 50 0.76 6.89 -0.39
C ALA A 50 0.86 6.42 -1.84
N TYR A 51 0.35 5.22 -2.16
CA TYR A 51 0.31 4.71 -3.52
C TYR A 51 -0.56 5.59 -4.42
N ARG A 52 -1.75 6.01 -3.96
CA ARG A 52 -2.63 6.93 -4.70
C ARG A 52 -1.95 8.26 -5.00
N ALA A 53 -1.24 8.82 -4.03
CA ALA A 53 -0.48 10.06 -4.22
C ALA A 53 0.66 9.86 -5.23
N PHE A 54 1.42 8.77 -5.08
CA PHE A 54 2.48 8.38 -6.01
C PHE A 54 1.96 8.30 -7.45
N VAL A 55 0.93 7.50 -7.73
CA VAL A 55 0.37 7.36 -9.09
C VAL A 55 -0.14 8.70 -9.65
N SER A 56 -0.62 9.61 -8.80
CA SER A 56 -1.06 10.94 -9.24
C SER A 56 0.06 11.93 -9.59
N THR A 57 1.29 11.61 -9.20
CA THR A 57 2.48 12.48 -9.37
C THR A 57 3.63 11.79 -10.11
N ALA A 58 3.48 10.50 -10.43
CA ALA A 58 4.51 9.68 -11.05
C ALA A 58 4.94 10.30 -12.38
N SER A 59 6.23 10.63 -12.47
CA SER A 59 6.89 11.02 -13.72
C SER A 59 7.59 9.80 -14.29
N ALA A 60 7.73 9.70 -15.62
CA ALA A 60 8.41 8.61 -16.34
C ALA A 60 9.93 8.45 -16.07
N GLN A 61 10.42 8.88 -14.90
CA GLN A 61 11.82 8.86 -14.53
C GLN A 61 12.19 7.51 -13.93
N ARG A 62 13.05 6.78 -14.62
CA ARG A 62 13.55 5.48 -14.16
C ARG A 62 14.80 5.61 -13.31
N LEU A 63 14.89 4.79 -12.27
CA LEU A 63 16.08 4.66 -11.44
C LEU A 63 17.18 3.92 -12.21
N LYS A 64 18.37 4.52 -12.26
CA LYS A 64 19.51 3.92 -12.94
C LYS A 64 19.93 2.62 -12.26
N GLY A 65 20.08 1.54 -13.02
CA GLY A 65 20.38 0.19 -12.51
C GLY A 65 19.15 -0.64 -12.11
N LEU A 66 17.95 -0.06 -12.17
CA LEU A 66 16.67 -0.73 -11.89
C LEU A 66 15.66 -0.51 -13.02
N GLU A 67 16.13 -0.25 -14.24
CA GLU A 67 15.28 0.05 -15.41
C GLU A 67 14.38 -1.13 -15.82
N TRP A 68 14.66 -2.33 -15.30
CA TRP A 68 13.88 -3.54 -15.48
C TRP A 68 12.64 -3.62 -14.58
N MET A 69 12.53 -2.76 -13.56
CA MET A 69 11.33 -2.63 -12.73
C MET A 69 10.45 -1.47 -13.23
N THR A 70 9.13 -1.64 -13.13
CA THR A 70 8.20 -0.51 -13.32
C THR A 70 8.24 0.42 -12.11
N GLU A 71 7.76 1.65 -12.27
CA GLU A 71 7.70 2.61 -11.16
C GLU A 71 6.74 2.13 -10.06
N GLU A 72 5.66 1.44 -10.43
CA GLU A 72 4.74 0.79 -9.49
C GLU A 72 5.43 -0.34 -8.70
N GLN A 73 6.20 -1.19 -9.38
CA GLN A 73 7.00 -2.22 -8.70
C GLN A 73 8.01 -1.59 -7.73
N LEU A 74 8.69 -0.52 -8.17
CA LEU A 74 9.63 0.23 -7.34
C LEU A 74 8.98 0.87 -6.12
N PHE A 75 7.75 1.38 -6.23
CA PHE A 75 7.00 1.91 -5.09
C PHE A 75 6.85 0.84 -3.99
N PHE A 76 6.40 -0.36 -4.36
CA PHE A 76 6.21 -1.43 -3.38
C PHE A 76 7.53 -2.01 -2.85
N VAL A 77 8.57 -2.08 -3.69
CA VAL A 77 9.93 -2.42 -3.23
C VAL A 77 10.43 -1.40 -2.22
N ALA A 78 10.24 -0.10 -2.47
CA ALA A 78 10.61 0.96 -1.53
C ALA A 78 9.81 0.87 -0.22
N PHE A 79 8.51 0.56 -0.29
CA PHE A 79 7.67 0.31 0.89
C PHE A 79 8.20 -0.83 1.76
N CYS A 80 8.72 -1.90 1.18
CA CYS A 80 9.35 -2.98 1.93
C CYS A 80 10.76 -2.62 2.41
N TYR A 81 11.51 -1.87 1.61
CA TYR A 81 12.87 -1.46 1.93
C TYR A 81 12.96 -0.64 3.22
N GLN A 82 11.99 0.24 3.49
CA GLN A 82 11.93 1.00 4.75
C GLN A 82 11.74 0.14 6.00
N GLN A 83 11.29 -1.12 5.84
CA GLN A 83 11.13 -2.06 6.96
C GLN A 83 12.40 -2.85 7.23
N CYS A 84 13.37 -2.84 6.31
CA CYS A 84 14.62 -3.58 6.46
C CYS A 84 15.33 -3.20 7.76
N GLU A 85 15.61 -4.21 8.58
CA GLU A 85 16.32 -4.06 9.84
C GLU A 85 17.51 -5.02 9.90
N ASN A 86 18.53 -4.64 10.66
CA ASN A 86 19.67 -5.50 10.95
C ASN A 86 19.52 -6.06 12.37
N VAL A 87 18.88 -7.23 12.48
CA VAL A 87 18.67 -7.92 13.75
C VAL A 87 19.62 -9.11 13.88
N GLY A 88 20.15 -9.33 15.09
CA GLY A 88 21.04 -10.46 15.38
C GLY A 88 20.34 -11.82 15.34
N ASP A 89 19.03 -11.87 15.61
CA ASP A 89 18.19 -13.06 15.43
C ASP A 89 17.05 -12.75 14.46
N GLN A 90 17.12 -13.30 13.24
CA GLN A 90 16.08 -13.09 12.23
C GLN A 90 14.70 -13.63 12.66
N ARG A 91 14.64 -14.59 13.58
CA ARG A 91 13.36 -15.12 14.09
C ARG A 91 12.62 -14.11 14.96
N SER A 92 13.32 -13.12 15.49
CA SER A 92 12.75 -12.01 16.26
C SER A 92 12.29 -10.84 15.39
N SER A 93 12.62 -10.86 14.09
CA SER A 93 12.31 -9.79 13.15
C SER A 93 10.82 -9.73 12.84
N THR A 94 10.25 -8.53 12.88
CA THR A 94 8.90 -8.29 12.34
C THR A 94 8.91 -7.70 10.94
N ALA A 95 10.08 -7.29 10.44
CA ALA A 95 10.24 -6.63 9.15
C ALA A 95 9.64 -7.40 7.96
N PRO A 96 9.85 -8.73 7.81
CA PRO A 96 9.24 -9.47 6.70
C PRO A 96 7.71 -9.39 6.71
N PHE A 97 7.10 -9.43 7.90
CA PHE A 97 5.65 -9.37 8.06
C PHE A 97 5.11 -7.95 7.88
N ARG A 98 5.84 -6.93 8.35
CA ARG A 98 5.54 -5.51 8.11
C ARG A 98 5.60 -5.13 6.62
N CYS A 99 6.44 -5.81 5.85
CA CYS A 99 6.43 -5.73 4.39
C CYS A 99 5.27 -6.55 3.78
N ASN A 100 5.20 -7.86 4.06
CA ASN A 100 4.38 -8.77 3.26
C ASN A 100 2.87 -8.69 3.59
N VAL A 101 2.49 -8.58 4.86
CA VAL A 101 1.08 -8.60 5.26
C VAL A 101 0.31 -7.42 4.66
N PRO A 102 0.80 -6.16 4.72
CA PRO A 102 0.13 -5.05 4.05
C PRO A 102 -0.01 -5.26 2.54
N LEU A 103 1.03 -5.76 1.89
CA LEU A 103 1.06 -5.95 0.44
C LEU A 103 0.10 -7.05 -0.04
N LYS A 104 -0.01 -8.17 0.69
CA LYS A 104 -0.92 -9.27 0.28
C LYS A 104 -2.40 -8.90 0.35
N HIS A 105 -2.75 -7.87 1.13
CA HIS A 105 -4.10 -7.30 1.18
C HIS A 105 -4.29 -6.14 0.17
N THR A 106 -3.27 -5.76 -0.61
CA THR A 106 -3.30 -4.63 -1.53
C THR A 106 -3.38 -5.12 -2.99
N PRO A 107 -4.53 -5.03 -3.67
CA PRO A 107 -4.69 -5.54 -5.04
C PRO A 107 -3.71 -4.93 -6.04
N GLN A 108 -3.39 -3.64 -5.88
CA GLN A 108 -2.45 -2.92 -6.74
C GLN A 108 -1.04 -3.52 -6.70
N PHE A 109 -0.64 -4.12 -5.58
CA PHE A 109 0.61 -4.88 -5.49
C PHE A 109 0.51 -6.17 -6.31
N SER A 110 -0.58 -6.93 -6.15
CA SER A 110 -0.84 -8.15 -6.92
C SER A 110 -0.81 -7.87 -8.43
N ASP A 111 -1.39 -6.75 -8.86
CA ASP A 111 -1.40 -6.34 -10.27
C ASP A 111 0.02 -5.95 -10.75
N ALA A 112 0.74 -5.13 -9.98
CA ALA A 112 2.09 -4.68 -10.34
C ALA A 112 3.11 -5.82 -10.46
N PHE A 113 2.92 -6.91 -9.70
CA PHE A 113 3.78 -8.10 -9.71
C PHE A 113 3.18 -9.31 -10.43
N ASN A 114 1.99 -9.17 -11.03
CA ASN A 114 1.24 -10.26 -11.66
C ASN A 114 1.13 -11.50 -10.75
N CYS A 115 0.79 -11.31 -9.48
CA CYS A 115 0.62 -12.42 -8.55
C CYS A 115 -0.58 -13.28 -8.95
N SER A 116 -0.38 -14.60 -8.98
CA SER A 116 -1.45 -15.55 -9.29
C SER A 116 -2.43 -15.69 -8.12
N THR A 117 -3.69 -15.98 -8.42
CA THR A 117 -4.69 -16.32 -7.40
C THR A 117 -4.22 -17.50 -6.57
N GLY A 118 -4.32 -17.37 -5.24
CA GLY A 118 -3.86 -18.39 -4.30
C GLY A 118 -2.34 -18.39 -4.04
N SER A 119 -1.58 -17.48 -4.66
CA SER A 119 -0.19 -17.28 -4.26
C SER A 119 -0.11 -16.70 -2.84
N PRO A 120 1.01 -16.93 -2.10
CA PRO A 120 1.16 -16.45 -0.72
C PRO A 120 0.98 -14.94 -0.55
N MET A 121 1.24 -14.16 -1.61
CA MET A 121 1.12 -12.71 -1.62
C MET A 121 -0.25 -12.20 -2.11
N VAL A 122 -1.26 -13.07 -2.13
CA VAL A 122 -2.64 -12.70 -2.43
C VAL A 122 -3.54 -13.25 -1.32
N SER A 123 -4.05 -12.35 -0.47
CA SER A 123 -4.97 -12.76 0.59
C SER A 123 -6.34 -13.14 0.02
N PRO A 124 -6.92 -14.29 0.42
CA PRO A 124 -8.28 -14.66 0.03
C PRO A 124 -9.32 -13.72 0.67
N GLU A 125 -9.06 -13.23 1.88
CA GLU A 125 -9.87 -12.23 2.58
C GLU A 125 -9.12 -10.90 2.62
N ARG A 126 -9.70 -9.84 2.05
CA ARG A 126 -9.08 -8.51 2.03
C ARG A 126 -9.52 -7.72 3.26
N CYS A 127 -8.55 -7.33 4.09
CA CYS A 127 -8.76 -6.27 5.05
C CYS A 127 -8.78 -4.95 4.28
N THR A 128 -9.76 -4.07 4.51
CA THR A 128 -9.77 -2.75 3.86
C THR A 128 -10.18 -1.67 4.85
N PHE A 129 -9.35 -0.64 4.98
CA PHE A 129 -9.62 0.55 5.80
C PHE A 129 -10.25 1.68 4.98
N TRP A 130 -10.02 1.65 3.67
CA TRP A 130 -10.46 2.67 2.74
C TRP A 130 -11.41 2.01 1.76
N ASP A 131 -12.58 2.59 1.53
CA ASP A 131 -13.54 2.03 0.57
C ASP A 131 -12.87 1.79 -0.79
N GLU A 132 -13.06 0.58 -1.33
CA GLU A 132 -12.40 0.01 -2.53
C GLU A 132 -12.88 0.63 -3.86
N ASP A 133 -13.48 1.83 -3.85
CA ASP A 133 -13.97 2.53 -5.04
C ASP A 133 -12.80 3.13 -5.88
N TRP A 134 -11.71 2.38 -6.02
CA TRP A 134 -10.57 2.65 -6.89
C TRP A 134 -10.99 2.79 -8.35
N SER A 135 -12.03 2.06 -8.81
CA SER A 135 -12.54 2.15 -10.19
C SER A 135 -12.91 3.59 -10.60
N ARG A 136 -13.45 4.38 -9.65
CA ARG A 136 -13.76 5.80 -9.87
C ARG A 136 -12.51 6.69 -9.80
N SER A 137 -11.56 6.34 -8.94
CA SER A 137 -10.33 7.10 -8.71
C SER A 137 -9.32 6.93 -9.86
N ALA A 138 -9.16 5.73 -10.41
CA ALA A 138 -8.30 5.44 -11.56
C ALA A 138 -8.79 6.17 -12.83
N ALA A 139 -10.10 6.23 -13.05
CA ALA A 139 -10.70 7.00 -14.15
C ALA A 139 -10.42 8.52 -14.04
N LEU A 140 -10.37 9.06 -12.81
CA LEU A 140 -10.02 10.46 -12.56
C LEU A 140 -8.51 10.73 -12.70
N ILE A 141 -7.65 9.73 -12.51
CA ILE A 141 -6.20 9.86 -12.66
C ILE A 141 -5.78 9.75 -14.14
N GLN A 142 -6.35 8.80 -14.90
CA GLN A 142 -6.11 8.70 -16.35
C GLN A 142 -6.55 9.96 -17.10
N THR A 143 -7.68 10.56 -16.72
CA THR A 143 -8.16 11.81 -17.36
C THR A 143 -7.26 13.01 -17.05
N LYS A 144 -6.65 13.08 -15.86
CA LYS A 144 -5.67 14.13 -15.52
C LYS A 144 -4.34 13.97 -16.25
N SER A 145 -3.84 12.74 -16.42
CA SER A 145 -2.62 12.46 -17.20
C SER A 145 -2.81 12.74 -18.70
N LEU A 146 -3.98 12.46 -19.28
CA LEU A 146 -4.28 12.81 -20.68
C LEU A 146 -4.44 14.32 -20.88
N SER A 147 -4.96 15.05 -19.90
CA SER A 147 -5.15 16.51 -19.98
C SER A 147 -3.83 17.28 -19.91
N SER A 148 -2.77 16.73 -19.29
CA SER A 148 -1.43 17.35 -19.28
C SER A 148 -0.63 17.11 -20.57
N HIS A 149 -1.10 16.23 -21.46
CA HIS A 149 -0.48 15.96 -22.76
C HIS A 149 -1.11 16.72 -23.93
N LEU A 150 -2.30 17.31 -23.76
CA LEU A 150 -2.86 18.26 -24.72
C LEU A 150 -2.36 19.67 -24.39
N GLY A 151 -1.09 19.92 -24.72
CA GLY A 151 -0.48 21.23 -24.61
C GLY A 151 -1.30 22.28 -25.35
N ALA A 152 -1.65 23.36 -24.64
CA ALA A 152 -2.18 24.57 -25.26
C ALA A 152 -1.23 25.03 -26.38
N PRO A 153 -1.75 25.45 -27.56
CA PRO A 153 -0.90 25.93 -28.64
C PRO A 153 -0.10 27.14 -28.16
N ARG A 154 1.24 27.06 -28.29
CA ARG A 154 2.13 28.19 -28.00
C ARG A 154 1.75 29.36 -28.93
N PRO A 155 1.61 30.60 -28.42
CA PRO A 155 1.45 31.75 -29.28
C PRO A 155 2.68 31.90 -30.18
N SER A 156 2.44 31.95 -31.49
CA SER A 156 3.41 32.40 -32.47
C SER A 156 3.66 33.88 -32.23
N HIS A 157 4.85 34.21 -31.73
CA HIS A 157 5.37 35.57 -31.78
C HIS A 157 6.16 35.71 -33.09
N TYR A 158 5.58 36.46 -34.02
CA TYR A 158 6.31 37.22 -35.03
C TYR A 158 6.45 38.66 -34.54
#